data_AF-A0A1I6HVC8-F1
#
_entry.id   AF-A0A1I6HVC8-F1
#
_cell.length_a   1.000
_cell.length_b   1.000
_cell.length_c   1.000
_cell.angle_alpha   90.00
_cell.angle_beta   90.00
_cell.angle_gamma   90.00
#
_symmetry.space_group_name_H-M   'P 1'
#
loop_
_entity.id
_entity.type
_entity.pdbx_description
1 polymer ?
#
loop_
_entity_poly.entity_id
_entity_poly.type
_entity_poly.pdbx_seq_one_letter_code
_entity_poly.pdbx_strand_id
1 'polypeptide(L)'
;MSTLGSTHSALDEKLQWMLDAPFFIDDTQLNAFYDAVLQPQVSREESIHIEITEETARNLGANLDIDVNPLALAGSLANVLGPFNVKASGGFGFSRDSSQTETKTIDLQPIETPQRQLIQLTTQYLVNHSDRIFFVDDAKQDRDWFDPAEIERVPREVVFLDLPSEERAKAKNTPKTKLIPMAVEFADGTIETLYDKLGAKRRGDSWAPYIQNFSPEEAVEVLEEAAEGKGRIEWINFRVPLDEDITARVHFEPRGAYNNGTFAYNLIYLGYKHGLRLVGTVNREPDVRVLAGYRK
;
A
#
# COMPACT_ATOMS: atom_id res chain seq x y z
N MET A 1 27.37 -2.38 30.61
CA MET A 1 26.99 -2.79 29.24
C MET A 1 25.63 -3.46 29.35
N SER A 2 24.56 -2.70 29.10
CA SER A 2 23.17 -3.17 29.18
C SER A 2 22.71 -3.51 27.77
N THR A 3 22.59 -4.79 27.46
CA THR A 3 21.89 -5.28 26.26
C THR A 3 20.40 -5.11 26.50
N LEU A 4 19.86 -3.95 26.10
CA LEU A 4 18.44 -3.77 25.85
C LEU A 4 18.13 -4.58 24.57
N GLY A 5 17.65 -5.82 24.74
CA GLY A 5 16.99 -6.52 23.65
C GLY A 5 15.68 -5.81 23.35
N SER A 6 15.59 -5.15 22.20
CA SER A 6 14.30 -4.74 21.68
C SER A 6 13.56 -6.02 21.29
N THR A 7 12.57 -6.39 22.09
CA THR A 7 11.51 -7.29 21.64
C THR A 7 10.71 -6.52 20.60
N HIS A 8 11.16 -6.55 19.34
CA HIS A 8 10.35 -6.10 18.22
C HIS A 8 9.10 -6.97 18.16
N SER A 9 7.93 -6.35 18.18
CA SER A 9 6.69 -7.09 17.94
C SER A 9 6.66 -7.52 16.46
N ALA A 10 6.00 -8.62 16.10
CA ALA A 10 5.84 -8.97 14.68
C ALA A 10 5.04 -7.90 13.91
N LEU A 11 4.30 -7.03 14.62
CA LEU A 11 3.65 -5.87 14.02
C LEU A 11 4.66 -4.75 13.67
N ASP A 12 5.75 -4.59 14.45
CA ASP A 12 6.83 -3.68 14.08
C ASP A 12 7.41 -4.06 12.71
N GLU A 13 7.68 -5.34 12.48
CA GLU A 13 8.19 -5.82 11.18
C GLU A 13 7.20 -5.52 10.04
N LYS A 14 5.89 -5.60 10.31
CA LYS A 14 4.84 -5.28 9.34
C LYS A 14 4.65 -3.79 9.08
N LEU A 15 5.20 -2.88 9.88
CA LEU A 15 4.97 -1.43 9.72
C LEU A 15 6.24 -0.58 9.57
N GLN A 16 7.42 -1.05 9.99
CA GLN A 16 8.67 -0.26 10.00
C GLN A 16 9.08 0.29 8.63
N TRP A 17 8.86 -0.47 7.57
CA TRP A 17 9.13 -0.04 6.18
C TRP A 17 8.37 1.24 5.77
N MET A 18 7.29 1.61 6.48
CA MET A 18 6.59 2.88 6.22
C MET A 18 7.45 4.11 6.55
N LEU A 19 8.52 3.91 7.32
CA LEU A 19 9.51 4.93 7.63
C LEU A 19 10.48 5.19 6.47
N ASP A 20 10.55 4.29 5.48
CA ASP A 20 11.36 4.47 4.29
C ASP A 20 10.72 5.43 3.29
N ALA A 21 11.52 5.96 2.37
CA ALA A 21 11.01 6.80 1.30
C ALA A 21 10.27 5.95 0.24
N PRO A 22 9.00 6.28 -0.10
CA PRO A 22 8.31 5.61 -1.20
C PRO A 22 8.94 5.99 -2.54
N PHE A 23 8.97 5.07 -3.50
CA PHE A 23 9.36 5.41 -4.88
C PHE A 23 8.19 6.03 -5.66
N PHE A 24 6.95 5.83 -5.18
CA PHE A 24 5.72 6.41 -5.70
C PHE A 24 4.78 6.77 -4.56
N ILE A 25 4.19 7.96 -4.59
CA ILE A 25 3.10 8.36 -3.72
C ILE A 25 2.13 9.25 -4.50
N ASP A 26 0.85 8.91 -4.46
CA ASP A 26 -0.22 9.73 -5.02
C ASP A 26 -0.71 10.68 -3.93
N ASP A 27 -0.13 11.87 -3.87
CA ASP A 27 -0.47 12.89 -2.87
C ASP A 27 -1.93 13.35 -2.96
N THR A 28 -2.46 13.46 -4.17
CA THR A 28 -3.80 13.99 -4.45
C THR A 28 -4.87 13.01 -3.99
N GLN A 29 -4.79 11.74 -4.38
CA GLN A 29 -5.75 10.71 -3.92
C GLN A 29 -5.57 10.43 -2.44
N LEU A 30 -4.32 10.39 -1.95
CA LEU A 30 -4.08 10.15 -0.54
C LEU A 30 -4.66 11.27 0.32
N ASN A 31 -4.50 12.53 -0.08
CA ASN A 31 -5.10 13.65 0.64
C ASN A 31 -6.63 13.57 0.60
N ALA A 32 -7.23 13.30 -0.55
CA ALA A 32 -8.69 13.17 -0.67
C ALA A 32 -9.24 12.01 0.18
N PHE A 33 -8.52 10.89 0.24
CA PHE A 33 -8.90 9.74 1.05
C PHE A 33 -8.69 9.98 2.54
N TYR A 34 -7.57 10.60 2.91
CA TYR A 34 -7.29 11.07 4.27
C TYR A 34 -8.40 11.99 4.76
N ASP A 35 -8.77 12.98 3.95
CA ASP A 35 -9.86 13.90 4.26
C ASP A 35 -11.18 13.14 4.39
N ALA A 36 -11.51 12.19 3.50
CA ALA A 36 -12.77 11.44 3.60
C ALA A 36 -12.90 10.57 4.86
N VAL A 37 -11.80 10.01 5.36
CA VAL A 37 -11.81 9.07 6.49
C VAL A 37 -11.61 9.77 7.83
N LEU A 38 -10.66 10.71 7.90
CA LEU A 38 -10.17 11.29 9.16
C LEU A 38 -10.70 12.70 9.41
N GLN A 39 -10.82 13.54 8.37
CA GLN A 39 -11.22 14.94 8.55
C GLN A 39 -12.66 15.14 9.07
N PRO A 40 -13.67 14.30 8.75
CA PRO A 40 -14.99 14.41 9.39
C PRO A 40 -14.96 14.31 10.91
N GLN A 41 -13.92 13.70 11.48
CA GLN A 41 -13.77 13.53 12.93
C GLN A 41 -13.09 14.73 13.60
N VAL A 42 -12.68 15.76 12.84
CA VAL A 42 -11.72 16.79 13.29
C VAL A 42 -11.96 18.13 12.62
N SER A 43 -12.09 19.21 13.40
CA SER A 43 -11.77 20.55 12.88
C SER A 43 -10.24 20.68 12.73
N ARG A 44 -9.70 21.37 11.71
CA ARG A 44 -8.25 21.39 11.34
C ARG A 44 -7.23 21.63 12.47
N GLU A 45 -7.66 21.99 13.67
CA GLU A 45 -6.84 22.31 14.84
C GLU A 45 -6.98 21.31 16.01
N GLU A 46 -7.85 20.29 15.90
CA GLU A 46 -8.10 19.30 16.95
C GLU A 46 -7.36 17.97 16.72
N SER A 47 -7.01 17.28 17.80
CA SER A 47 -6.38 15.96 17.75
C SER A 47 -7.40 14.84 17.61
N ILE A 48 -7.06 13.79 16.84
CA ILE A 48 -7.83 12.55 16.80
C ILE A 48 -7.40 11.67 17.96
N HIS A 49 -8.35 11.34 18.84
CA HIS A 49 -8.13 10.40 19.93
C HIS A 49 -8.48 8.99 19.48
N ILE A 50 -7.48 8.12 19.41
CA ILE A 50 -7.64 6.71 19.06
C ILE A 50 -7.47 5.87 20.31
N GLU A 51 -8.51 5.12 20.68
CA GLU A 51 -8.49 4.22 21.83
C GLU A 51 -8.11 2.80 21.41
N ILE A 52 -7.06 2.25 22.02
CA ILE A 52 -6.63 0.87 21.85
C ILE A 52 -7.18 0.05 23.01
N THR A 53 -8.10 -0.86 22.67
CA THR A 53 -8.74 -1.78 23.61
C THR A 53 -8.19 -3.21 23.45
N GLU A 54 -8.50 -4.10 24.41
CA GLU A 54 -8.23 -5.54 24.27
C GLU A 54 -8.97 -6.17 23.08
N GLU A 55 -10.17 -5.69 22.76
CA GLU A 55 -10.92 -6.16 21.59
C GLU A 55 -10.20 -5.78 20.29
N THR A 56 -9.74 -4.52 20.17
CA THR A 56 -8.94 -4.05 19.03
C THR A 56 -7.70 -4.94 18.84
N ALA A 57 -6.93 -5.17 19.91
CA ALA A 57 -5.72 -5.96 19.83
C ALA A 57 -5.99 -7.43 19.43
N ARG A 58 -7.07 -8.03 19.94
CA ARG A 58 -7.49 -9.39 19.57
C ARG A 58 -7.93 -9.49 18.11
N ASN A 59 -8.77 -8.56 17.65
CA ASN A 59 -9.25 -8.56 16.26
C ASN A 59 -8.09 -8.38 15.29
N LEU A 60 -7.17 -7.46 15.61
CA LEU A 60 -5.98 -7.27 14.80
C LEU A 60 -5.05 -8.49 14.82
N GLY A 61 -4.84 -9.09 16.00
CA GLY A 61 -4.03 -10.29 16.14
C GLY A 61 -4.58 -11.47 15.34
N ALA A 62 -5.91 -11.65 15.35
CA ALA A 62 -6.58 -12.65 14.53
C ALA A 62 -6.44 -12.38 13.01
N ASN A 63 -6.64 -11.12 12.58
CA ASN A 63 -6.56 -10.75 11.16
C ASN A 63 -5.13 -10.82 10.60
N LEU A 64 -4.12 -10.63 11.43
CA LEU A 64 -2.72 -10.63 11.00
C LEU A 64 -1.96 -11.93 11.33
N ASP A 65 -2.62 -12.88 12.00
CA ASP A 65 -2.01 -14.08 12.59
C ASP A 65 -0.79 -13.75 13.46
N ILE A 66 -0.94 -12.75 14.33
CA ILE A 66 0.10 -12.29 15.26
C ILE A 66 -0.48 -12.24 16.67
N ASP A 67 0.29 -12.72 17.66
CA ASP A 67 -0.02 -12.47 19.06
C ASP A 67 0.24 -11.00 19.42
N VAL A 68 -0.82 -10.19 19.46
CA VAL A 68 -0.77 -8.76 19.77
C VAL A 68 -1.64 -8.48 20.98
N ASN A 69 -1.04 -7.89 22.01
CA ASN A 69 -1.75 -7.29 23.14
C ASN A 69 -1.80 -5.76 23.00
N PRO A 70 -2.69 -5.05 23.73
CA PRO A 70 -2.84 -3.59 23.62
C PRO A 70 -1.54 -2.81 23.80
N LEU A 71 -0.67 -3.24 24.72
CA LEU A 71 0.61 -2.58 24.98
C LEU A 71 1.60 -2.75 23.83
N ALA A 72 1.67 -3.95 23.24
CA ALA A 72 2.50 -4.24 22.08
C ALA A 72 2.00 -3.46 20.83
N LEU A 73 0.69 -3.38 20.62
CA LEU A 73 0.08 -2.59 19.54
C LEU A 73 0.43 -1.10 19.70
N ALA A 74 0.18 -0.55 20.88
CA ALA A 74 0.51 0.83 21.21
C ALA A 74 1.99 1.15 20.99
N GLY A 75 2.90 0.27 21.44
CA GLY A 75 4.33 0.42 21.24
C GLY A 75 4.73 0.42 19.75
N SER A 76 4.12 -0.46 18.96
CA SER A 76 4.43 -0.57 17.53
C SER A 76 3.96 0.66 16.75
N LEU A 77 2.75 1.17 17.06
CA LEU A 77 2.24 2.39 16.47
C LEU A 77 3.08 3.61 16.89
N ALA A 78 3.51 3.67 18.14
CA ALA A 78 4.41 4.73 18.62
C ALA A 78 5.77 4.71 17.91
N ASN A 79 6.30 3.53 17.58
CA ASN A 79 7.56 3.42 16.82
C ASN A 79 7.44 4.02 15.41
N VAL A 80 6.30 3.83 14.74
CA VAL A 80 6.07 4.35 13.38
C VAL A 80 5.68 5.82 13.39
N LEU A 81 4.95 6.29 14.39
CA LEU A 81 4.56 7.70 14.53
C LEU A 81 5.68 8.59 15.11
N GLY A 82 6.53 8.03 15.96
CA GLY A 82 7.57 8.74 16.73
C GLY A 82 8.52 9.61 15.88
N PRO A 83 9.08 9.11 14.76
CA PRO A 83 9.98 9.88 13.91
C PRO A 83 9.37 11.17 13.34
N PHE A 84 8.03 11.26 13.28
CA PHE A 84 7.33 12.38 12.62
C PHE A 84 6.81 13.43 13.59
N ASN A 85 6.79 13.16 14.90
CA ASN A 85 6.22 14.02 15.94
C ASN A 85 7.26 14.88 16.69
N VAL A 86 8.26 15.42 15.99
CA VAL A 86 9.26 16.32 16.59
C VAL A 86 8.93 17.79 16.30
N LYS A 87 8.00 18.37 17.08
CA LYS A 87 8.06 19.77 17.54
C LYS A 87 7.51 19.85 18.96
N ALA A 88 8.30 20.51 19.80
CA ALA A 88 8.07 21.01 21.15
C ALA A 88 6.63 20.90 21.73
N SER A 89 6.54 20.25 22.89
CA SER A 89 5.42 20.24 23.85
C SER A 89 4.04 19.86 23.29
N GLY A 90 3.67 18.57 23.36
CA GLY A 90 2.23 18.19 23.40
C GLY A 90 1.69 17.21 22.36
N GLY A 91 2.50 16.38 21.70
CA GLY A 91 2.03 15.54 20.57
C GLY A 91 2.32 14.04 20.68
N PHE A 92 2.22 13.46 21.89
CA PHE A 92 1.98 12.02 22.09
C PHE A 92 1.64 11.81 23.58
N GLY A 93 0.36 11.80 23.95
CA GLY A 93 -0.10 11.57 25.31
C GLY A 93 -0.40 10.11 25.57
N PHE A 94 0.58 9.29 25.95
CA PHE A 94 0.27 7.98 26.54
C PHE A 94 -0.26 8.18 27.96
N SER A 95 -1.57 8.41 28.08
CA SER A 95 -2.25 8.34 29.36
C SER A 95 -2.51 6.88 29.72
N ARG A 96 -1.97 6.42 30.85
CA ARG A 96 -2.32 5.12 31.45
C ARG A 96 -3.42 5.39 32.47
N ASP A 97 -4.67 5.14 32.12
CA ASP A 97 -5.71 5.10 33.15
C ASP A 97 -5.55 3.80 33.96
N SER A 98 -5.42 3.96 35.28
CA SER A 98 -5.08 2.89 36.21
C SER A 98 -6.30 2.17 36.81
N SER A 99 -7.50 2.36 36.23
CA SER A 99 -8.74 1.72 36.70
C SER A 99 -9.20 0.59 35.79
N GLN A 100 -8.86 -0.64 36.17
CA GLN A 100 -9.48 -1.93 35.81
C GLN A 100 -9.69 -2.33 34.34
N THR A 101 -9.37 -1.50 33.36
CA THR A 101 -9.30 -1.86 31.93
C THR A 101 -8.08 -1.17 31.35
N GLU A 102 -7.11 -1.91 30.80
CA GLU A 102 -5.88 -1.31 30.22
C GLU A 102 -6.20 -0.64 28.87
N THR A 103 -6.94 0.45 28.90
CA THR A 103 -7.16 1.33 27.76
C THR A 103 -5.90 2.18 27.52
N LYS A 104 -5.49 2.31 26.26
CA LYS A 104 -4.40 3.20 25.82
C LYS A 104 -4.89 4.14 24.73
N THR A 105 -4.58 5.42 24.85
CA THR A 105 -4.95 6.42 23.84
C THR A 105 -3.74 6.85 23.01
N ILE A 106 -3.95 7.06 21.71
CA ILE A 106 -3.02 7.70 20.78
C ILE A 106 -3.68 8.98 20.27
N ASP A 107 -2.94 10.09 20.34
CA ASP A 107 -3.40 11.38 19.82
C ASP A 107 -2.72 11.64 18.47
N LEU A 108 -3.50 11.70 17.38
CA LEU A 108 -3.00 12.08 16.07
C LEU A 108 -3.25 13.56 15.83
N GLN A 109 -2.19 14.30 15.53
CA GLN A 109 -2.28 15.70 15.10
C GLN A 109 -2.53 15.78 13.60
N PRO A 110 -3.28 16.77 13.10
CA PRO A 110 -3.39 17.03 11.68
C PRO A 110 -2.02 17.21 11.02
N ILE A 111 -1.87 16.68 9.82
CA ILE A 111 -0.60 16.61 9.08
C ILE A 111 -0.84 16.82 7.59
N GLU A 112 0.11 17.50 6.94
CA GLU A 112 -0.05 17.93 5.54
C GLU A 112 0.82 17.13 4.57
N THR A 113 1.76 16.30 5.05
CA THR A 113 2.65 15.55 4.17
C THR A 113 2.05 14.17 3.83
N PRO A 114 2.05 13.75 2.55
CA PRO A 114 1.48 12.47 2.11
C PRO A 114 1.98 11.26 2.91
N GLN A 115 3.29 11.13 3.14
CA GLN A 115 3.85 9.98 3.85
C GLN A 115 3.29 9.85 5.26
N ARG A 116 3.16 10.97 5.98
CA ARG A 116 2.56 10.98 7.31
C ARG A 116 1.06 10.66 7.24
N GLN A 117 0.35 11.16 6.22
CA GLN A 117 -1.08 10.91 6.03
C GLN A 117 -1.33 9.41 5.87
N LEU A 118 -0.47 8.72 5.12
CA LEU A 118 -0.52 7.27 4.97
C LEU A 118 -0.35 6.54 6.31
N ILE A 119 0.60 6.97 7.14
CA ILE A 119 0.84 6.38 8.46
C ILE A 119 -0.35 6.56 9.40
N GLN A 120 -0.94 7.76 9.41
CA GLN A 120 -2.12 8.03 10.23
C GLN A 120 -3.36 7.28 9.74
N LEU A 121 -3.58 7.22 8.42
CA LEU A 121 -4.61 6.36 7.84
C LEU A 121 -4.41 4.90 8.24
N THR A 122 -3.19 4.39 8.13
CA THR A 122 -2.87 3.01 8.52
C THR A 122 -3.19 2.77 10.00
N THR A 123 -2.79 3.71 10.88
CA THR A 123 -3.07 3.65 12.31
C THR A 123 -4.58 3.62 12.58
N GLN A 124 -5.34 4.50 11.91
CA GLN A 124 -6.79 4.56 12.04
C GLN A 124 -7.45 3.26 11.59
N TYR A 125 -7.02 2.69 10.46
CA TYR A 125 -7.56 1.44 9.97
C TYR A 125 -7.22 0.27 10.90
N LEU A 126 -5.98 0.17 11.38
CA LEU A 126 -5.59 -0.89 12.31
C LEU A 126 -6.44 -0.88 13.59
N VAL A 127 -6.83 0.30 14.09
CA VAL A 127 -7.56 0.41 15.36
C VAL A 127 -9.08 0.40 15.18
N ASN A 128 -9.60 1.17 14.23
CA ASN A 128 -11.04 1.42 14.10
C ASN A 128 -11.71 0.63 12.95
N HIS A 129 -10.92 0.13 12.01
CA HIS A 129 -11.41 -0.58 10.82
C HIS A 129 -10.55 -1.81 10.50
N SER A 130 -10.20 -2.58 11.55
CA SER A 130 -9.27 -3.71 11.44
C SER A 130 -9.73 -4.80 10.47
N ASP A 131 -11.04 -4.88 10.21
CA ASP A 131 -11.68 -5.75 9.21
C ASP A 131 -11.56 -5.23 7.76
N ARG A 132 -11.10 -4.00 7.57
CA ARG A 132 -10.97 -3.33 6.26
C ARG A 132 -9.53 -3.00 5.88
N ILE A 133 -8.56 -3.59 6.57
CA ILE A 133 -7.13 -3.46 6.26
C ILE A 133 -6.50 -4.83 6.10
N PHE A 134 -5.86 -5.04 4.95
CA PHE A 134 -5.32 -6.35 4.57
C PHE A 134 -3.82 -6.25 4.29
N PHE A 135 -3.04 -7.16 4.87
CA PHE A 135 -1.61 -7.33 4.58
C PHE A 135 -1.42 -8.61 3.78
N VAL A 136 -1.33 -8.47 2.46
CA VAL A 136 -1.36 -9.57 1.51
C VAL A 136 0.06 -9.96 1.16
N ASP A 137 0.52 -11.06 1.76
CA ASP A 137 1.89 -11.57 1.65
C ASP A 137 2.00 -12.70 0.62
N ASP A 138 0.88 -13.36 0.35
CA ASP A 138 0.67 -14.37 -0.68
C ASP A 138 -0.75 -14.23 -1.25
N ALA A 139 -0.90 -13.48 -2.34
CA ALA A 139 -2.19 -13.24 -2.98
C ALA A 139 -2.89 -14.50 -3.54
N LYS A 140 -2.21 -15.65 -3.58
CA LYS A 140 -2.82 -16.94 -3.94
C LYS A 140 -3.64 -17.50 -2.77
N GLN A 141 -3.16 -17.31 -1.55
CA GLN A 141 -3.79 -17.80 -0.32
C GLN A 141 -4.70 -16.73 0.29
N ASP A 142 -4.22 -15.49 0.32
CA ASP A 142 -4.88 -14.34 0.90
C ASP A 142 -5.87 -13.75 -0.12
N ARG A 143 -7.08 -14.32 -0.20
CA ARG A 143 -8.09 -13.91 -1.21
C ARG A 143 -9.20 -13.02 -0.65
N ASP A 144 -9.27 -12.89 0.67
CA ASP A 144 -10.34 -12.17 1.36
C ASP A 144 -10.36 -10.67 1.02
N TRP A 145 -9.20 -10.09 0.70
CA TRP A 145 -9.08 -8.67 0.35
C TRP A 145 -9.73 -8.27 -0.98
N PHE A 146 -10.18 -9.24 -1.79
CA PHE A 146 -10.92 -8.97 -3.03
C PHE A 146 -12.21 -9.78 -3.13
N ASP A 147 -12.83 -10.10 -1.99
CA ASP A 147 -14.19 -10.65 -1.96
C ASP A 147 -15.19 -9.62 -2.54
N PRO A 148 -15.90 -9.93 -3.65
CA PRO A 148 -16.89 -9.04 -4.23
C PRO A 148 -17.97 -8.56 -3.25
N ALA A 149 -18.32 -9.35 -2.23
CA ALA A 149 -19.31 -8.97 -1.22
C ALA A 149 -18.84 -7.84 -0.30
N GLU A 150 -17.54 -7.75 -0.05
CA GLU A 150 -16.94 -6.84 0.93
C GLU A 150 -16.49 -5.51 0.30
N ILE A 151 -16.02 -5.55 -0.95
CA ILE A 151 -15.44 -4.41 -1.67
C ILE A 151 -16.35 -3.16 -1.68
N GLU A 152 -17.69 -3.33 -1.72
CA GLU A 152 -18.64 -2.22 -1.79
C GLU A 152 -18.92 -1.55 -0.44
N ARG A 153 -18.47 -2.12 0.69
CA ARG A 153 -18.67 -1.55 2.02
C ARG A 153 -17.82 -0.29 2.22
N VAL A 154 -18.29 0.61 3.10
CA VAL A 154 -17.58 1.84 3.51
C VAL A 154 -17.08 1.74 4.96
N PRO A 155 -15.93 2.34 5.32
CA PRO A 155 -14.98 2.99 4.41
C PRO A 155 -14.31 1.97 3.47
N ARG A 156 -13.67 2.41 2.38
CA ARG A 156 -13.05 1.49 1.39
C ARG A 156 -11.91 0.70 2.02
N GLU A 157 -11.69 -0.52 1.54
CA GLU A 157 -10.58 -1.35 2.02
C GLU A 157 -9.24 -0.77 1.66
N VAL A 158 -8.28 -0.90 2.57
CA VAL A 158 -6.87 -0.59 2.36
C VAL A 158 -6.11 -1.91 2.28
N VAL A 159 -5.40 -2.11 1.17
CA VAL A 159 -4.56 -3.29 0.96
C VAL A 159 -3.09 -2.90 0.93
N PHE A 160 -2.28 -3.68 1.63
CA PHE A 160 -0.83 -3.71 1.57
C PHE A 160 -0.44 -4.95 0.77
N LEU A 161 -0.38 -4.80 -0.55
CA LEU A 161 -0.13 -5.88 -1.50
C LEU A 161 1.36 -6.06 -1.72
N ASP A 162 1.88 -7.19 -1.26
CA ASP A 162 3.28 -7.53 -1.42
C ASP A 162 3.55 -8.40 -2.63
N LEU A 163 4.21 -7.80 -3.61
CA LEU A 163 4.65 -8.44 -4.82
C LEU A 163 6.11 -8.92 -4.64
N PRO A 164 6.38 -10.23 -4.75
CA PRO A 164 7.67 -10.80 -4.35
C PRO A 164 8.77 -10.64 -5.42
N SER A 165 10.02 -10.55 -4.97
CA SER A 165 11.20 -10.79 -5.81
C SER A 165 11.22 -12.22 -6.36
N GLU A 166 12.13 -12.52 -7.28
CA GLU A 166 12.29 -13.88 -7.80
C GLU A 166 12.60 -14.92 -6.72
N GLU A 167 13.50 -14.58 -5.81
CA GLU A 167 13.93 -15.47 -4.73
C GLU A 167 12.75 -15.78 -3.80
N ARG A 168 12.01 -14.74 -3.38
CA ARG A 168 10.84 -14.89 -2.50
C ARG A 168 9.69 -15.62 -3.21
N ALA A 169 9.47 -15.35 -4.50
CA ALA A 169 8.47 -16.02 -5.31
C ALA A 169 8.74 -17.53 -5.41
N LYS A 170 10.01 -17.93 -5.65
CA LYS A 170 10.40 -19.34 -5.65
C LYS A 170 10.23 -20.00 -4.28
N ALA A 171 10.60 -19.30 -3.20
CA ALA A 171 10.48 -19.82 -1.84
C ALA A 171 9.03 -20.07 -1.42
N LYS A 172 8.10 -19.20 -1.84
CA LYS A 172 6.67 -19.29 -1.51
C LYS A 172 5.82 -20.01 -2.56
N ASN A 173 6.39 -20.39 -3.71
CA ASN A 173 5.66 -20.91 -4.86
C ASN A 173 4.53 -19.97 -5.34
N THR A 174 4.85 -18.67 -5.44
CA THR A 174 3.93 -17.62 -5.90
C THR A 174 4.46 -16.96 -7.17
N PRO A 175 3.62 -16.23 -7.93
CA PRO A 175 4.11 -15.45 -9.07
C PRO A 175 5.12 -14.39 -8.65
N LYS A 176 6.22 -14.28 -9.40
CA LYS A 176 7.17 -13.15 -9.32
C LYS A 176 6.48 -11.87 -9.75
N THR A 177 6.85 -10.73 -9.16
CA THR A 177 6.37 -9.40 -9.57
C THR A 177 6.53 -9.18 -11.07
N LYS A 178 5.41 -8.92 -11.75
CA LYS A 178 5.35 -8.54 -13.17
C LYS A 178 4.30 -7.45 -13.32
N LEU A 179 4.73 -6.21 -13.59
CA LEU A 179 3.84 -5.11 -13.90
C LEU A 179 3.68 -5.05 -15.42
N ILE A 180 2.61 -5.65 -15.94
CA ILE A 180 2.33 -5.69 -17.38
C ILE A 180 1.58 -4.40 -17.74
N PRO A 181 2.19 -3.46 -18.46
CA PRO A 181 1.54 -2.18 -18.78
C PRO A 181 0.37 -2.41 -19.74
N MET A 182 -0.76 -1.80 -19.42
CA MET A 182 -2.03 -2.00 -20.14
C MET A 182 -2.42 -0.80 -20.96
N ALA A 183 -2.66 0.32 -20.28
CA ALA A 183 -3.04 1.57 -20.90
C ALA A 183 -2.45 2.72 -20.09
N VAL A 184 -2.12 3.80 -20.78
CA VAL A 184 -1.49 4.98 -20.22
C VAL A 184 -2.14 6.23 -20.80
N GLU A 185 -2.34 7.25 -19.98
CA GLU A 185 -2.67 8.61 -20.42
C GLU A 185 -1.46 9.52 -20.19
N PHE A 186 -1.20 10.41 -21.15
CA PHE A 186 -0.15 11.41 -21.08
C PHE A 186 -0.71 12.82 -20.92
N ALA A 187 0.16 13.76 -20.56
CA ALA A 187 -0.19 15.17 -20.28
C ALA A 187 -0.84 15.91 -21.47
N ASP A 188 -0.68 15.42 -22.70
CA ASP A 188 -1.37 15.93 -23.88
C ASP A 188 -2.82 15.41 -24.02
N GLY A 189 -3.28 14.54 -23.11
CA GLY A 189 -4.58 13.88 -23.11
C GLY A 189 -4.66 12.63 -23.98
N THR A 190 -3.55 12.21 -24.61
CA THR A 190 -3.51 11.00 -25.43
C THR A 190 -3.53 9.75 -24.56
N ILE A 191 -4.42 8.81 -24.89
CA ILE A 191 -4.49 7.49 -24.27
C ILE A 191 -3.95 6.44 -25.24
N GLU A 192 -3.01 5.61 -24.79
CA GLU A 192 -2.48 4.50 -25.57
C GLU A 192 -2.67 3.14 -24.87
N THR A 193 -2.99 2.11 -25.66
CA THR A 193 -2.87 0.71 -25.22
C THR A 193 -1.45 0.21 -25.44
N LEU A 194 -0.86 -0.34 -24.39
CA LEU A 194 0.54 -0.80 -24.37
C LEU A 194 0.66 -2.30 -24.53
N TYR A 195 -0.34 -3.06 -24.08
CA TYR A 195 -0.30 -4.52 -24.12
C TYR A 195 -0.20 -5.09 -25.54
N ASP A 196 -0.73 -4.39 -26.54
CA ASP A 196 -0.62 -4.80 -27.95
C ASP A 196 0.82 -4.71 -28.49
N LYS A 197 1.67 -3.91 -27.84
CA LYS A 197 3.07 -3.67 -28.21
C LYS A 197 4.04 -4.66 -27.56
N LEU A 198 3.63 -5.38 -26.52
CA LEU A 198 4.46 -6.35 -25.77
C LEU A 198 4.59 -7.73 -26.47
N GLY A 199 4.49 -7.77 -27.80
CA GLY A 199 4.73 -8.96 -28.64
C GLY A 199 3.79 -10.16 -28.48
N ALA A 200 2.99 -10.25 -27.41
CA ALA A 200 2.09 -11.37 -27.14
C ALA A 200 0.69 -11.09 -27.72
N LYS A 201 0.13 -12.09 -28.43
CA LYS A 201 -1.27 -12.05 -28.88
C LYS A 201 -2.16 -12.68 -27.83
N ARG A 202 -3.13 -11.92 -27.31
CA ARG A 202 -4.15 -12.44 -26.40
C ARG A 202 -4.93 -13.58 -27.09
N ARG A 203 -4.97 -14.76 -26.46
CA ARG A 203 -5.81 -15.89 -26.91
C ARG A 203 -7.07 -15.93 -26.05
N GLY A 204 -8.17 -15.38 -26.57
CA GLY A 204 -9.40 -15.21 -25.78
C GLY A 204 -9.16 -14.28 -24.59
N ASP A 205 -9.59 -14.67 -23.40
CA ASP A 205 -9.44 -13.86 -22.19
C ASP A 205 -8.18 -14.10 -21.36
N SER A 206 -7.36 -15.10 -21.71
CA SER A 206 -6.21 -15.53 -20.91
C SER A 206 -5.04 -14.54 -20.92
N TRP A 207 -4.44 -14.32 -19.73
CA TRP A 207 -3.22 -13.52 -19.53
C TRP A 207 -1.93 -14.32 -19.62
N ALA A 208 -2.01 -15.65 -19.63
CA ALA A 208 -0.83 -16.53 -19.58
C ALA A 208 0.26 -16.19 -20.62
N PRO A 209 -0.05 -15.86 -21.89
CA PRO A 209 0.99 -15.50 -22.87
C PRO A 209 1.79 -14.25 -22.48
N TYR A 210 1.14 -13.23 -21.90
CA TYR A 210 1.82 -12.03 -21.43
C TYR A 210 2.67 -12.32 -20.20
N ILE A 211 2.15 -13.13 -19.28
CA ILE A 211 2.85 -13.50 -18.05
C ILE A 211 4.11 -14.32 -18.38
N GLN A 212 4.01 -15.29 -19.28
CA GLN A 212 5.12 -16.19 -19.64
C GLN A 212 6.24 -15.48 -20.39
N ASN A 213 5.89 -14.53 -21.27
CA ASN A 213 6.86 -13.82 -22.11
C ASN A 213 7.25 -12.44 -21.56
N PHE A 214 6.84 -12.11 -20.33
CA PHE A 214 7.11 -10.79 -19.76
C PHE A 214 8.62 -10.51 -19.66
N SER A 215 9.06 -9.44 -20.34
CA SER A 215 10.37 -8.80 -20.14
C SER A 215 10.16 -7.43 -19.49
N PRO A 216 10.80 -7.15 -18.34
CA PRO A 216 10.76 -5.81 -17.76
C PRO A 216 11.46 -4.78 -18.64
N GLU A 217 12.50 -5.16 -19.40
CA GLU A 217 13.20 -4.28 -20.32
C GLU A 217 12.29 -3.84 -21.48
N GLU A 218 11.64 -4.80 -22.15
CA GLU A 218 10.67 -4.51 -23.22
C GLU A 218 9.49 -3.68 -22.70
N ALA A 219 9.00 -3.97 -21.50
CA ALA A 219 7.90 -3.22 -20.90
C ALA A 219 8.28 -1.76 -20.56
N VAL A 220 9.53 -1.51 -20.16
CA VAL A 220 10.04 -0.15 -19.97
C VAL A 220 10.20 0.56 -21.32
N GLU A 221 10.81 -0.11 -22.30
CA GLU A 221 11.02 0.44 -23.65
C GLU A 221 9.70 0.84 -24.31
N VAL A 222 8.70 -0.04 -24.29
CA VAL A 222 7.36 0.23 -24.83
C VAL A 222 6.71 1.46 -24.18
N LEU A 223 6.92 1.67 -22.87
CA LEU A 223 6.37 2.82 -22.16
C LEU A 223 7.13 4.11 -22.48
N GLU A 224 8.46 4.03 -22.62
CA GLU A 224 9.30 5.18 -23.01
C GLU A 224 9.01 5.63 -24.44
N GLU A 225 8.90 4.69 -25.39
CA GLU A 225 8.50 4.96 -26.77
C GLU A 225 7.09 5.55 -26.84
N ALA A 226 6.13 5.00 -26.09
CA ALA A 226 4.77 5.53 -26.03
C ALA A 226 4.75 6.97 -25.51
N ALA A 227 5.67 7.35 -24.62
CA ALA A 227 5.75 8.69 -24.07
C ALA A 227 6.38 9.73 -25.03
N GLU A 228 7.03 9.31 -26.12
CA GLU A 228 7.77 10.21 -26.99
C GLU A 228 6.85 11.31 -27.58
N GLY A 229 7.17 12.56 -27.26
CA GLY A 229 6.42 13.73 -27.72
C GLY A 229 5.08 13.99 -27.03
N LYS A 230 4.63 13.14 -26.08
CA LYS A 230 3.30 13.22 -25.44
C LYS A 230 3.29 13.85 -24.05
N GLY A 231 4.47 14.10 -23.49
CA GLY A 231 4.64 14.70 -22.17
C GLY A 231 4.74 13.66 -21.06
N ARG A 232 4.35 14.03 -19.84
CA ARG A 232 4.46 13.15 -18.67
C ARG A 232 3.29 12.18 -18.59
N ILE A 233 3.48 11.06 -17.89
CA ILE A 233 2.40 10.13 -17.58
C ILE A 233 1.45 10.78 -16.57
N GLU A 234 0.16 10.83 -16.89
CA GLU A 234 -0.91 11.27 -15.99
C GLU A 234 -1.45 10.09 -15.17
N TRP A 235 -1.79 8.99 -15.84
CA TRP A 235 -2.08 7.71 -15.20
C TRP A 235 -1.64 6.52 -16.04
N ILE A 236 -1.44 5.39 -15.38
CA ILE A 236 -1.16 4.11 -16.02
C ILE A 236 -1.85 2.96 -15.29
N ASN A 237 -2.36 2.02 -16.08
CA ASN A 237 -2.89 0.75 -15.60
C ASN A 237 -1.87 -0.36 -15.86
N PHE A 238 -1.67 -1.21 -14.86
CA PHE A 238 -0.96 -2.48 -15.03
C PHE A 238 -1.86 -3.67 -14.71
N ARG A 239 -1.54 -4.83 -15.29
CA ARG A 239 -1.95 -6.13 -14.76
C ARG A 239 -0.81 -6.74 -13.97
N VAL A 240 -1.14 -7.27 -12.80
CA VAL A 240 -0.21 -7.97 -11.90
C VAL A 240 -0.71 -9.39 -11.67
N PRO A 241 0.10 -10.43 -11.96
CA PRO A 241 -0.27 -11.81 -11.65
C PRO A 241 -0.39 -12.03 -10.15
N LEU A 242 -1.53 -12.56 -9.71
CA LEU A 242 -1.75 -13.05 -8.34
C LEU A 242 -1.63 -14.58 -8.27
N ASP A 243 -2.04 -15.26 -9.34
CA ASP A 243 -1.87 -16.70 -9.57
C ASP A 243 -1.72 -16.97 -11.09
N GLU A 244 -1.74 -18.22 -11.54
CA GLU A 244 -1.58 -18.60 -12.96
C GLU A 244 -2.61 -17.93 -13.90
N ASP A 245 -3.88 -17.88 -13.49
CA ASP A 245 -4.99 -17.34 -14.28
C ASP A 245 -5.63 -16.08 -13.69
N ILE A 246 -5.14 -15.63 -12.53
CA ILE A 246 -5.73 -14.50 -11.80
C ILE A 246 -4.76 -13.34 -11.81
N THR A 247 -5.25 -12.17 -12.20
CA THR A 247 -4.47 -10.93 -12.19
C THR A 247 -5.24 -9.83 -11.48
N ALA A 248 -4.54 -9.01 -10.69
CA ALA A 248 -5.05 -7.72 -10.25
C ALA A 248 -4.85 -6.67 -11.35
N ARG A 249 -5.79 -5.73 -11.48
CA ARG A 249 -5.48 -4.41 -12.03
C ARG A 249 -4.87 -3.57 -10.92
N VAL A 250 -3.79 -2.86 -11.23
CA VAL A 250 -3.25 -1.84 -10.34
C VAL A 250 -3.16 -0.53 -11.10
N HIS A 251 -3.73 0.52 -10.52
CA HIS A 251 -3.85 1.84 -11.13
C HIS A 251 -2.96 2.84 -10.42
N PHE A 252 -2.12 3.53 -11.18
CA PHE A 252 -1.25 4.59 -10.68
C PHE A 252 -1.63 5.91 -11.35
N GLU A 253 -1.77 6.99 -10.57
CA GLU A 253 -2.05 8.35 -11.07
C GLU A 253 -0.90 9.31 -10.69
N PRO A 254 0.29 9.19 -11.29
CA PRO A 254 1.42 10.09 -11.00
C PRO A 254 1.18 11.56 -11.36
N ARG A 255 0.20 11.89 -12.21
CA ARG A 255 -0.16 13.28 -12.59
C ARG A 255 1.05 14.14 -13.00
N GLY A 256 1.95 13.53 -13.76
CA GLY A 256 3.17 14.15 -14.23
C GLY A 256 4.23 14.47 -13.17
N ALA A 257 4.04 14.08 -11.90
CA ALA A 257 4.98 14.34 -10.82
C ALA A 257 6.33 13.62 -10.97
N TYR A 258 6.40 12.61 -11.84
CA TYR A 258 7.58 11.78 -12.04
C TYR A 258 8.11 11.89 -13.48
N ASN A 259 9.42 11.76 -13.63
CA ASN A 259 10.01 11.53 -14.95
C ASN A 259 9.59 10.13 -15.44
N ASN A 260 9.06 10.03 -16.67
CA ASN A 260 8.53 8.78 -17.22
C ASN A 260 9.53 7.61 -17.17
N GLY A 261 10.79 7.83 -17.56
CA GLY A 261 11.81 6.78 -17.53
C GLY A 261 12.17 6.37 -16.11
N THR A 262 12.30 7.33 -15.18
CA THR A 262 12.51 7.02 -13.75
C THR A 262 11.32 6.26 -13.15
N PHE A 263 10.11 6.67 -13.48
CA PHE A 263 8.88 6.04 -13.03
C PHE A 263 8.78 4.60 -13.55
N ALA A 264 8.96 4.40 -14.86
CA ALA A 264 8.96 3.09 -15.51
C ALA A 264 10.04 2.18 -14.92
N TYR A 265 11.28 2.67 -14.82
CA TYR A 265 12.41 1.91 -14.30
C TYR A 265 12.21 1.49 -12.84
N ASN A 266 11.76 2.40 -11.97
CA ASN A 266 11.55 2.10 -10.55
C ASN A 266 10.41 1.10 -10.33
N LEU A 267 9.31 1.24 -11.05
CA LEU A 267 8.17 0.35 -10.91
C LEU A 267 8.42 -0.99 -11.60
N ILE A 268 8.67 -0.98 -12.90
CA ILE A 268 8.68 -2.18 -13.73
C ILE A 268 9.97 -2.95 -13.50
N TYR A 269 11.12 -2.32 -13.72
CA TYR A 269 12.41 -3.02 -13.69
C TYR A 269 12.86 -3.35 -12.26
N LEU A 270 12.93 -2.34 -11.38
CA LEU A 270 13.33 -2.58 -9.99
C LEU A 270 12.28 -3.40 -9.24
N GLY A 271 10.99 -3.20 -9.51
CA GLY A 271 9.93 -4.03 -8.94
C GLY A 271 10.00 -5.49 -9.37
N TYR A 272 10.30 -5.76 -10.65
CA TYR A 272 10.56 -7.13 -11.11
C TYR A 272 11.77 -7.76 -10.41
N LYS A 273 12.83 -6.98 -10.19
CA LYS A 273 14.09 -7.48 -9.61
C LYS A 273 14.00 -7.71 -8.09
N HIS A 274 13.41 -6.77 -7.36
CA HIS A 274 13.44 -6.72 -5.90
C HIS A 274 12.09 -6.98 -5.25
N GLY A 275 11.00 -6.95 -6.02
CA GLY A 275 9.66 -6.95 -5.46
C GLY A 275 9.18 -5.54 -5.12
N LEU A 276 7.88 -5.44 -4.86
CA LEU A 276 7.20 -4.19 -4.52
C LEU A 276 6.23 -4.43 -3.36
N ARG A 277 6.04 -3.42 -2.55
CA ARG A 277 4.89 -3.31 -1.66
C ARG A 277 4.03 -2.16 -2.16
N LEU A 278 2.79 -2.47 -2.54
CA LEU A 278 1.81 -1.48 -2.98
C LEU A 278 0.81 -1.26 -1.86
N VAL A 279 0.57 0.00 -1.53
CA VAL A 279 -0.50 0.41 -0.62
C VAL A 279 -1.58 1.07 -1.44
N GLY A 280 -2.82 0.62 -1.32
CA GLY A 280 -3.90 1.16 -2.14
C GLY A 280 -5.28 0.86 -1.62
N THR A 281 -6.29 1.41 -2.29
CA THR A 281 -7.70 1.14 -2.01
C THR A 281 -8.29 0.15 -3.01
N VAL A 282 -9.14 -0.75 -2.53
CA VAL A 282 -9.81 -1.76 -3.37
C VAL A 282 -11.16 -1.23 -3.86
N ASN A 283 -11.41 -1.29 -5.18
CA ASN A 283 -12.63 -0.73 -5.77
C ASN A 283 -13.62 -1.74 -6.35
N ARG A 284 -13.17 -2.65 -7.24
CA ARG A 284 -14.03 -3.60 -7.97
C ARG A 284 -13.21 -4.63 -8.73
N GLU A 285 -13.55 -5.92 -8.60
CA GLU A 285 -12.66 -7.03 -9.03
C GLU A 285 -11.30 -6.85 -8.29
N PRO A 286 -10.24 -7.67 -8.44
CA PRO A 286 -8.97 -7.27 -7.82
C PRO A 286 -8.43 -6.04 -8.58
N ASP A 287 -8.88 -4.83 -8.22
CA ASP A 287 -8.51 -3.52 -8.76
C ASP A 287 -8.09 -2.62 -7.61
N VAL A 288 -6.79 -2.34 -7.56
CA VAL A 288 -6.16 -1.54 -6.52
C VAL A 288 -5.80 -0.19 -7.11
N ARG A 289 -6.39 0.88 -6.56
CA ARG A 289 -5.87 2.24 -6.76
C ARG A 289 -4.71 2.47 -5.82
N VAL A 290 -3.52 2.58 -6.39
CA VAL A 290 -2.29 2.68 -5.61
C VAL A 290 -2.14 4.08 -5.05
N LEU A 291 -2.06 4.17 -3.72
CA LEU A 291 -1.76 5.39 -2.98
C LEU A 291 -0.24 5.56 -2.78
N ALA A 292 0.48 4.46 -2.60
CA ALA A 292 1.93 4.49 -2.46
C ALA A 292 2.60 3.17 -2.88
N GLY A 293 3.86 3.25 -3.28
CA GLY A 293 4.69 2.12 -3.67
C GLY A 293 6.06 2.16 -3.00
N TYR A 294 6.47 1.01 -2.45
CA TYR A 294 7.73 0.82 -1.74
C TYR A 294 8.50 -0.37 -2.31
N ARG A 295 9.83 -0.30 -2.27
CA ARG A 295 10.67 -1.43 -2.65
C ARG A 295 10.60 -2.48 -1.54
N LYS A 296 10.56 -3.76 -1.93
CA LYS A 296 10.60 -4.90 -1.00
C LYS A 296 11.97 -5.58 -0.97
#